data_AF-A0A849PII6-F1
#
_entry.id   AF-A0A849PII6-F1
#
_cell.length_a   1.000
_cell.length_b   1.000
_cell.length_c   1.000
_cell.angle_alpha   90.00
_cell.angle_beta   90.00
_cell.angle_gamma   90.00
#
_symmetry.space_group_name_H-M   'P 1'
#
loop_
_entity.id
_entity.type
_entity.pdbx_description
1 polymer ?
#
loop_
_entity_poly.entity_id
_entity_poly.type
_entity_poly.pdbx_seq_one_letter_code
_entity_poly.pdbx_strand_id
1 'polypeptide(L)'
;MEDRHSLEGGTRIKQIALITDDFSLHQSIISEIRSRNLKIATFRVGEGVPVHIGVVITTEPETGAIDFDPDHTVVAGPAERADTIVDRAIMKLRDIKDVSIIIGIDPGERTGVAVLAETAVISTYCVPMADVYRTVLRIMESMHPGHVIIRIGHGARLIRTQLVNSLIKLGAYIELVDETGTTPAKGRDVDIRAAIRIAHLKGTPIGEKFITPTSGEIRSIQDQSREKTGGELTISRALAEKVATGELILEDAILIQKGEVTSSPLQVTGLPGS
;
A
#
# COMPACT_ATOMS: atom_id res chain seq x y z
N MET A 1 49.01 15.36 -28.24
CA MET A 1 49.23 16.47 -27.30
C MET A 1 47.99 17.34 -27.36
N GLU A 2 46.87 16.87 -26.80
CA GLU A 2 46.51 16.94 -25.36
C GLU A 2 46.31 18.43 -24.98
N ASP A 3 45.14 18.89 -24.52
CA ASP A 3 44.28 18.26 -23.51
C ASP A 3 42.78 18.42 -23.78
N ARG A 4 42.06 17.29 -23.66
CA ARG A 4 40.64 17.23 -23.34
C ARG A 4 40.53 17.26 -21.83
N HIS A 5 40.15 18.40 -21.25
CA HIS A 5 39.78 18.45 -19.85
C HIS A 5 38.36 17.91 -19.67
N SER A 6 38.31 16.74 -19.05
CA SER A 6 37.14 15.99 -18.62
C SER A 6 36.15 16.83 -17.82
N LEU A 7 34.89 16.85 -18.28
CA LEU A 7 33.72 17.16 -17.46
C LEU A 7 33.06 15.83 -17.09
N GLU A 8 33.76 15.02 -16.28
CA GLU A 8 33.14 13.93 -15.54
C GLU A 8 32.72 14.46 -14.17
N GLY A 9 31.47 14.19 -13.79
CA GLY A 9 30.93 14.58 -12.47
C GLY A 9 29.67 15.42 -12.50
N GLY A 10 28.87 15.39 -13.57
CA GLY A 10 27.49 15.85 -13.50
C GLY A 10 26.71 14.95 -12.57
N THR A 11 26.45 15.38 -11.34
CA THR A 11 25.54 14.71 -10.40
C THR A 11 24.26 14.32 -11.15
N ARG A 12 24.00 13.02 -11.35
CA ARG A 12 22.73 12.55 -11.93
C ARG A 12 21.61 13.19 -11.10
N ILE A 13 20.88 14.15 -11.68
CA ILE A 13 19.62 14.57 -11.09
C ILE A 13 18.69 13.40 -11.35
N LYS A 14 18.56 12.50 -10.38
CA LYS A 14 17.68 11.32 -10.41
C LYS A 14 16.24 11.76 -10.69
N GLN A 15 15.89 11.91 -11.96
CA GLN A 15 14.58 12.33 -12.47
C GLN A 15 13.95 11.20 -13.27
N ILE A 16 12.63 11.11 -13.18
CA ILE A 16 11.82 10.17 -13.95
C ILE A 16 11.45 10.81 -15.29
N ALA A 17 11.63 10.07 -16.38
CA ALA A 17 11.13 10.40 -17.70
C ALA A 17 9.91 9.52 -18.03
N LEU A 18 8.95 10.09 -18.74
CA LEU A 18 7.84 9.36 -19.35
C LEU A 18 7.95 9.49 -20.86
N ILE A 19 7.94 8.35 -21.55
CA ILE A 19 8.03 8.25 -23.01
C ILE A 19 6.94 7.31 -23.48
N THR A 20 5.85 7.88 -23.99
CA THR A 20 4.71 7.13 -24.52
C THR A 20 3.82 8.02 -25.38
N ASP A 21 3.23 7.44 -26.42
CA ASP A 21 2.16 8.04 -27.22
C ASP A 21 0.76 7.65 -26.69
N ASP A 22 0.67 6.78 -25.67
CA ASP A 22 -0.59 6.49 -24.96
C ASP A 22 -1.01 7.68 -24.09
N PHE A 23 -2.01 8.42 -24.57
CA PHE A 23 -2.54 9.60 -23.89
C PHE A 23 -3.12 9.29 -22.50
N SER A 24 -3.79 8.14 -22.33
CA SER A 24 -4.41 7.77 -21.06
C SER A 24 -3.36 7.46 -20.00
N LEU A 25 -2.37 6.64 -20.36
CA LEU A 25 -1.23 6.36 -19.49
C LEU A 25 -0.50 7.66 -19.16
N HIS A 26 -0.24 8.49 -20.15
CA HIS A 26 0.45 9.77 -19.96
C HIS A 26 -0.22 10.65 -18.91
N GLN A 27 -1.52 10.89 -19.03
CA GLN A 27 -2.25 11.71 -18.05
C GLN A 27 -2.23 11.08 -16.65
N SER A 28 -2.39 9.75 -16.57
CA SER A 28 -2.43 9.05 -15.28
C SER A 28 -1.10 9.13 -14.54
N ILE A 29 0.04 8.93 -15.22
CA ILE A 29 1.39 8.97 -14.63
C ILE A 29 1.76 10.40 -14.24
N ILE A 30 1.45 11.39 -15.08
CA ILE A 30 1.70 12.81 -14.75
C ILE A 30 0.93 13.23 -13.50
N SER A 31 -0.35 12.85 -13.40
CA SER A 31 -1.17 13.13 -12.21
C SER A 31 -0.58 12.47 -10.96
N GLU A 32 -0.20 11.20 -11.05
CA GLU A 32 0.34 10.44 -9.93
C GLU A 32 1.66 11.02 -9.41
N ILE A 33 2.64 11.24 -10.29
CA ILE A 33 3.95 11.80 -9.91
C ILE A 33 3.80 13.19 -9.30
N ARG A 34 2.95 14.06 -9.86
CA ARG A 34 2.71 15.40 -9.33
C ARG A 34 2.05 15.36 -7.96
N SER A 35 1.11 14.44 -7.73
CA SER A 35 0.47 14.27 -6.41
C SER A 35 1.47 13.88 -5.32
N ARG A 36 2.62 13.29 -5.70
CA ARG A 36 3.72 12.90 -4.83
C ARG A 36 4.86 13.93 -4.76
N ASN A 37 4.68 15.12 -5.34
CA ASN A 37 5.71 16.17 -5.42
C ASN A 37 7.03 15.70 -6.06
N LEU A 38 6.96 14.74 -6.97
CA LEU A 38 8.12 14.26 -7.74
C LEU A 38 8.26 15.05 -9.04
N LYS A 39 9.48 15.12 -9.57
CA LYS A 39 9.77 15.74 -10.87
C LYS A 39 9.66 14.72 -11.99
N ILE A 40 9.06 15.11 -13.10
CA ILE A 40 8.94 14.31 -14.33
C ILE A 40 9.29 15.14 -15.56
N ALA A 41 10.04 14.51 -16.46
CA ALA A 41 10.23 14.97 -17.84
C ALA A 41 9.42 14.10 -18.80
N THR A 42 9.00 14.66 -19.92
CA THR A 42 8.25 13.95 -20.96
C THR A 42 9.00 14.06 -22.27
N PHE A 43 9.15 12.96 -23.00
CA PHE A 43 9.80 12.93 -24.32
C PHE A 43 8.92 12.16 -25.30
N ARG A 44 9.15 12.36 -26.61
CA ARG A 44 8.47 11.58 -27.65
C ARG A 44 9.15 10.23 -27.84
N VAL A 45 8.39 9.24 -28.33
CA VAL A 45 8.95 7.95 -28.74
C VAL A 45 9.99 8.16 -29.84
N GLY A 46 11.18 7.57 -29.68
CA GLY A 46 12.32 7.74 -30.58
C GLY A 46 13.14 9.02 -30.37
N GLU A 47 12.77 9.89 -29.41
CA GLU A 47 13.60 11.02 -29.01
C GLU A 47 14.75 10.57 -28.09
N GLY A 48 15.94 11.15 -28.26
CA GLY A 48 17.09 10.82 -27.43
C GLY A 48 16.90 11.23 -25.97
N VAL A 49 17.17 10.32 -25.04
CA VAL A 49 17.00 10.56 -23.59
C VAL A 49 18.28 11.19 -23.00
N PRO A 50 18.18 12.36 -22.34
CA PRO A 50 19.36 13.00 -21.74
C PRO A 50 20.01 12.17 -20.62
N VAL A 51 21.33 12.26 -20.49
CA VAL A 51 22.15 11.52 -19.49
C VAL A 51 21.80 11.77 -18.02
N HIS A 52 21.06 12.85 -17.72
CA HIS A 52 20.62 13.14 -16.36
C HIS A 52 19.37 12.35 -15.95
N ILE A 53 18.63 11.77 -16.90
CA ILE A 53 17.47 10.93 -16.61
C ILE A 53 17.94 9.66 -15.89
N GLY A 54 17.30 9.37 -14.75
CA GLY A 54 17.64 8.21 -13.93
C GLY A 54 16.79 6.99 -14.26
N VAL A 55 15.52 7.19 -14.67
CA VAL A 55 14.57 6.13 -14.99
C VAL A 55 13.64 6.58 -16.11
N VAL A 56 13.27 5.66 -17.00
CA VAL A 56 12.25 5.85 -18.04
C VAL A 56 11.03 5.00 -17.74
N ILE A 57 9.84 5.57 -17.86
CA ILE A 57 8.55 4.87 -17.92
C ILE A 57 8.09 4.85 -19.37
N THR A 58 7.72 3.68 -19.88
CA THR A 58 7.21 3.48 -21.24
C THR A 58 6.21 2.32 -21.30
N THR A 59 5.66 2.01 -22.47
CA THR A 59 4.76 0.85 -22.66
C THR A 59 5.47 -0.30 -23.39
N GLU A 60 4.90 -1.50 -23.28
CA GLU A 60 5.43 -2.70 -23.95
C GLU A 60 5.57 -2.53 -25.48
N PRO A 61 4.57 -2.00 -26.22
CA PRO A 61 4.70 -1.77 -27.67
C PRO A 61 5.80 -0.78 -28.06
N GLU A 62 6.13 0.16 -27.17
CA GLU A 62 7.05 1.27 -27.45
C GLU A 62 8.49 0.97 -27.02
N THR A 63 8.69 -0.08 -26.21
CA THR A 63 9.98 -0.42 -25.59
C THR A 63 11.11 -0.58 -26.63
N GLY A 64 10.80 -1.13 -27.81
CA GLY A 64 11.78 -1.31 -28.89
C GLY A 64 12.32 -0.01 -29.51
N ALA A 65 11.66 1.12 -29.26
CA ALA A 65 12.08 2.45 -29.71
C ALA A 65 12.74 3.29 -28.60
N ILE A 66 12.98 2.70 -27.42
CA ILE A 66 13.61 3.37 -26.27
C ILE A 66 15.07 2.95 -26.19
N ASP A 67 15.98 3.88 -26.48
CA ASP A 67 17.43 3.70 -26.26
C ASP A 67 17.80 4.12 -24.83
N PHE A 68 17.54 3.23 -23.87
CA PHE A 68 17.83 3.45 -22.44
C PHE A 68 18.18 2.13 -21.74
N ASP A 69 18.82 2.21 -20.57
CA ASP A 69 19.17 1.02 -19.78
C ASP A 69 17.92 0.23 -19.36
N PRO A 70 17.78 -1.06 -19.75
CA PRO A 70 16.64 -1.89 -19.35
C PRO A 70 16.48 -2.02 -17.83
N ASP A 71 17.59 -2.01 -17.08
CA ASP A 71 17.54 -2.06 -15.61
C ASP A 71 16.91 -0.81 -15.00
N HIS A 72 16.92 0.31 -15.73
CA HIS A 72 16.32 1.58 -15.35
C HIS A 72 15.09 1.95 -16.19
N THR A 73 14.51 0.97 -16.90
CA THR A 73 13.27 1.14 -17.66
C THR A 73 12.11 0.43 -16.95
N VAL A 74 11.00 1.14 -16.77
CA VAL A 74 9.72 0.61 -16.29
C VAL A 74 8.79 0.47 -17.48
N VAL A 75 8.51 -0.78 -17.86
CA VAL A 75 7.48 -1.11 -18.86
C VAL A 75 6.15 -1.24 -18.12
N ALA A 76 5.21 -0.36 -18.48
CA ALA A 76 3.84 -0.35 -17.97
C ALA A 76 2.99 -1.36 -18.75
N GLY A 77 2.32 -2.24 -18.01
CA GLY A 77 1.38 -3.21 -18.56
C GLY A 77 0.03 -2.59 -18.93
N PRO A 78 -0.77 -3.26 -19.78
CA PRO A 78 -2.13 -2.84 -20.09
C PRO A 78 -2.98 -2.75 -18.81
N ALA A 79 -3.64 -1.62 -18.60
CA ALA A 79 -4.47 -1.33 -17.42
C ALA A 79 -3.73 -1.40 -16.06
N GLU A 80 -2.39 -1.44 -16.06
CA GLU A 80 -1.60 -1.29 -14.84
C GLU A 80 -1.85 0.10 -14.24
N ARG A 81 -1.98 0.17 -12.92
CA ARG A 81 -2.31 1.43 -12.25
C ARG A 81 -1.10 2.34 -12.17
N ALA A 82 -1.33 3.64 -12.32
CA ALA A 82 -0.28 4.65 -12.25
C ALA A 82 0.51 4.62 -10.92
N ASP A 83 -0.16 4.37 -9.78
CA ASP A 83 0.51 4.28 -8.48
C ASP A 83 1.54 3.15 -8.43
N THR A 84 1.19 1.98 -8.95
CA THR A 84 2.06 0.82 -9.08
C THR A 84 3.25 1.07 -10.03
N ILE A 85 3.01 1.69 -11.18
CA ILE A 85 4.07 2.01 -12.15
C ILE A 85 5.08 3.01 -11.54
N VAL A 86 4.57 4.03 -10.85
CA VAL A 86 5.39 5.05 -10.20
C VAL A 86 6.20 4.47 -9.03
N ASP A 87 5.61 3.53 -8.27
CA ASP A 87 6.32 2.80 -7.20
C ASP A 87 7.57 2.08 -7.76
N ARG A 88 7.41 1.32 -8.87
CA ARG A 88 8.54 0.65 -9.57
C ARG A 88 9.58 1.66 -10.08
N ALA A 89 9.12 2.80 -10.60
CA ALA A 89 10.02 3.85 -11.08
C ALA A 89 10.86 4.45 -9.94
N ILE A 90 10.27 4.69 -8.77
CA ILE A 90 10.99 5.20 -7.59
C ILE A 90 12.03 4.18 -7.10
N MET A 91 11.68 2.88 -7.07
CA MET A 91 12.61 1.83 -6.66
C MET A 91 13.84 1.77 -7.59
N LYS A 92 13.63 1.73 -8.91
CA LYS A 92 14.72 1.77 -9.89
C LYS A 92 15.54 3.06 -9.79
N LEU A 93 14.89 4.20 -9.58
CA LEU A 93 15.56 5.49 -9.47
C LEU A 93 16.52 5.56 -8.28
N ARG A 94 16.18 4.85 -7.20
CA ARG A 94 16.98 4.76 -5.99
C ARG A 94 17.97 3.58 -6.01
N ASP A 95 18.06 2.84 -7.11
CA ASP A 95 18.90 1.65 -7.24
C ASP A 95 18.58 0.58 -6.18
N ILE A 96 17.33 0.53 -5.73
CA ILE A 96 16.86 -0.38 -4.69
C ILE A 96 16.55 -1.73 -5.32
N LYS A 97 17.34 -2.75 -4.98
CA LYS A 97 17.19 -4.15 -5.42
C LYS A 97 17.25 -5.07 -4.20
N ASP A 98 16.44 -6.12 -4.20
CA ASP A 98 16.47 -7.22 -3.21
C ASP A 98 16.37 -6.79 -1.73
N VAL A 99 15.75 -5.64 -1.45
CA VAL A 99 15.56 -5.15 -0.09
C VAL A 99 14.25 -5.65 0.51
N SER A 100 14.21 -5.70 1.84
CA SER A 100 12.94 -5.89 2.55
C SER A 100 12.04 -4.67 2.37
N ILE A 101 10.79 -4.91 1.99
CA ILE A 101 9.75 -3.89 2.02
C ILE A 101 9.14 -3.86 3.41
N ILE A 102 9.11 -2.68 4.02
CA ILE A 102 8.46 -2.44 5.30
C ILE A 102 7.18 -1.66 5.04
N ILE A 103 6.05 -2.20 5.49
CA ILE A 103 4.75 -1.54 5.41
C ILE A 103 4.35 -1.11 6.82
N GLY A 104 4.41 0.19 7.11
CA GLY A 104 3.90 0.75 8.36
C GLY A 104 2.41 1.05 8.25
N ILE A 105 1.64 0.67 9.25
CA ILE A 105 0.18 0.83 9.29
C ILE A 105 -0.22 1.50 10.61
N ASP A 106 -0.83 2.67 10.52
CA ASP A 106 -1.42 3.39 11.66
C ASP A 106 -2.93 3.11 11.77
N PRO A 107 -3.38 2.29 12.75
CA PRO A 107 -4.76 1.83 12.79
C PRO A 107 -5.76 2.94 13.17
N GLY A 108 -6.83 3.05 12.38
CA GLY A 108 -7.96 3.94 12.64
C GLY A 108 -9.06 3.75 11.60
N GLU A 109 -10.20 4.44 11.76
CA GLU A 109 -11.28 4.43 10.76
C GLU A 109 -10.77 4.81 9.37
N ARG A 110 -9.90 5.84 9.33
CA ARG A 110 -8.98 6.12 8.24
C ARG A 110 -7.61 5.62 8.70
N THR A 111 -7.09 4.62 8.01
CA THR A 111 -5.83 3.96 8.31
C THR A 111 -4.73 4.56 7.43
N GLY A 112 -3.68 5.08 8.06
CA GLY A 112 -2.46 5.48 7.38
C GLY A 112 -1.65 4.25 6.98
N VAL A 113 -1.12 4.22 5.76
CA VAL A 113 -0.24 3.16 5.26
C VAL A 113 0.99 3.81 4.62
N ALA A 114 2.19 3.35 4.99
CA ALA A 114 3.44 3.81 4.42
C ALA A 114 4.26 2.62 3.94
N VAL A 115 4.76 2.68 2.70
CA VAL A 115 5.62 1.66 2.11
C VAL A 115 7.03 2.19 2.05
N LEU A 116 7.93 1.48 2.71
CA LEU A 116 9.34 1.80 2.76
C LEU A 116 10.14 0.67 2.13
N ALA A 117 11.19 1.07 1.42
CA ALA A 117 12.26 0.19 1.02
C ALA A 117 13.53 0.71 1.70
N GLU A 118 14.13 -0.09 2.56
CA GLU A 118 15.14 0.35 3.54
C GLU A 118 14.63 1.48 4.45
N THR A 119 15.16 2.70 4.31
CA THR A 119 14.72 3.91 5.02
C THR A 119 13.88 4.83 4.13
N ALA A 120 13.77 4.49 2.84
CA ALA A 120 13.25 5.34 1.80
C ALA A 120 11.74 5.14 1.64
N VAL A 121 10.94 6.20 1.83
CA VAL A 121 9.50 6.16 1.58
C VAL A 121 9.26 6.06 0.07
N ILE A 122 8.52 5.03 -0.35
CA ILE A 122 8.16 4.76 -1.75
C ILE A 122 6.76 5.30 -2.04
N SER A 123 5.79 4.93 -1.21
CA SER A 123 4.39 5.36 -1.34
C SER A 123 3.72 5.49 0.02
N THR A 124 2.69 6.34 0.06
CA THR A 124 1.85 6.53 1.26
C THR A 124 0.39 6.59 0.86
N TYR A 125 -0.46 6.05 1.73
CA TYR A 125 -1.90 5.97 1.53
C TYR A 125 -2.62 6.34 2.82
N CYS A 126 -3.83 6.85 2.69
CA CYS A 126 -4.76 7.03 3.80
C CYS A 126 -6.12 6.53 3.35
N VAL A 127 -6.43 5.29 3.72
CA VAL A 127 -7.57 4.53 3.20
C VAL A 127 -8.55 4.19 4.32
N PRO A 128 -9.83 3.92 4.02
CA PRO A 128 -10.72 3.27 4.98
C PRO A 128 -10.11 1.96 5.49
N MET A 129 -10.35 1.59 6.75
CA MET A 129 -9.85 0.34 7.33
C MET A 129 -10.18 -0.90 6.46
N ALA A 130 -11.38 -0.94 5.88
CA ALA A 130 -11.84 -2.02 5.01
C ALA A 130 -10.98 -2.21 3.74
N ASP A 131 -10.30 -1.15 3.28
CA ASP A 131 -9.49 -1.16 2.06
C ASP A 131 -8.00 -1.47 2.33
N VAL A 132 -7.59 -1.60 3.60
CA VAL A 132 -6.19 -1.81 3.96
C VAL A 132 -5.67 -3.13 3.40
N TYR A 133 -6.44 -4.23 3.53
CA TYR A 133 -6.06 -5.53 2.99
C TYR A 133 -5.77 -5.48 1.49
N ARG A 134 -6.70 -4.91 0.70
CA ARG A 134 -6.54 -4.77 -0.75
C ARG A 134 -5.37 -3.86 -1.11
N THR A 135 -5.15 -2.81 -0.32
CA THR A 135 -4.03 -1.90 -0.50
C THR A 135 -2.70 -2.63 -0.32
N VAL A 136 -2.55 -3.38 0.77
CA VAL A 136 -1.34 -4.16 1.07
C VAL A 136 -1.11 -5.28 0.06
N LEU A 137 -2.16 -6.04 -0.28
CA LEU A 137 -2.07 -7.11 -1.28
C LEU A 137 -1.51 -6.57 -2.61
N ARG A 138 -2.09 -5.48 -3.11
CA ARG A 138 -1.64 -4.83 -4.34
C ARG A 138 -0.19 -4.33 -4.26
N ILE A 139 0.24 -3.80 -3.12
CA ILE A 139 1.64 -3.39 -2.92
C ILE A 139 2.56 -4.62 -3.05
N MET A 140 2.21 -5.73 -2.39
CA MET A 140 2.99 -6.97 -2.43
C MET A 140 3.05 -7.56 -3.85
N GLU A 141 1.92 -7.59 -4.56
CA GLU A 141 1.84 -8.05 -5.96
C GLU A 141 2.64 -7.14 -6.90
N SER A 142 2.65 -5.83 -6.68
CA SER A 142 3.34 -4.90 -7.58
C SER A 142 4.87 -4.93 -7.45
N MET A 143 5.38 -5.01 -6.22
CA MET A 143 6.81 -4.86 -5.95
C MET A 143 7.57 -6.19 -6.00
N HIS A 144 6.86 -7.32 -5.96
CA HIS A 144 7.44 -8.68 -5.86
C HIS A 144 8.61 -8.77 -4.86
N PRO A 145 8.44 -8.24 -3.62
CA PRO A 145 9.55 -8.14 -2.69
C PRO A 145 9.99 -9.52 -2.20
N GLY A 146 11.31 -9.73 -2.07
CA GLY A 146 11.84 -10.97 -1.49
C GLY A 146 11.39 -11.19 -0.04
N HIS A 147 11.19 -10.09 0.71
CA HIS A 147 10.70 -10.11 2.09
C HIS A 147 9.80 -8.91 2.40
N VAL A 148 8.67 -9.16 3.07
CA VAL A 148 7.72 -8.12 3.53
C VAL A 148 7.57 -8.17 5.04
N ILE A 149 7.78 -7.02 5.68
CA ILE A 149 7.50 -6.82 7.11
C ILE A 149 6.36 -5.81 7.22
N ILE A 150 5.26 -6.20 7.84
CA ILE A 150 4.15 -5.31 8.15
C ILE A 150 4.26 -4.89 9.61
N ARG A 151 4.42 -3.59 9.86
CA ARG A 151 4.46 -3.00 11.19
C ARG A 151 3.14 -2.32 11.48
N ILE A 152 2.47 -2.71 12.55
CA ILE A 152 1.16 -2.19 12.92
C ILE A 152 1.28 -1.42 14.23
N GLY A 153 0.88 -0.15 14.19
CA GLY A 153 0.95 0.76 15.31
C GLY A 153 0.01 0.46 16.46
N HIS A 154 0.16 1.25 17.51
CA HIS A 154 -0.77 1.28 18.63
C HIS A 154 -2.05 2.02 18.22
N GLY A 155 -3.08 1.26 17.84
CA GLY A 155 -4.45 1.76 17.71
C GLY A 155 -5.40 1.13 18.72
N ALA A 156 -6.70 1.37 18.51
CA ALA A 156 -7.75 0.69 19.24
C ALA A 156 -7.59 -0.83 19.10
N ARG A 157 -7.67 -1.56 20.23
CA ARG A 157 -7.34 -2.99 20.30
C ARG A 157 -8.15 -3.83 19.30
N LEU A 158 -9.42 -3.48 19.11
CA LEU A 158 -10.31 -4.14 18.16
C LEU A 158 -9.86 -3.93 16.71
N ILE A 159 -9.63 -2.68 16.30
CA ILE A 159 -9.18 -2.34 14.93
C ILE A 159 -7.86 -3.05 14.63
N ARG A 160 -6.92 -3.02 15.58
CA ARG A 160 -5.64 -3.71 15.44
C ARG A 160 -5.81 -5.22 15.29
N THR A 161 -6.72 -5.83 16.05
CA THR A 161 -7.04 -7.27 15.96
C THR A 161 -7.60 -7.63 14.58
N GLN A 162 -8.54 -6.84 14.08
CA GLN A 162 -9.11 -7.02 12.74
C GLN A 162 -8.04 -6.87 11.65
N LEU A 163 -7.18 -5.86 11.75
CA LEU A 163 -6.07 -5.66 10.80
C LEU A 163 -5.09 -6.83 10.80
N VAL A 164 -4.63 -7.26 11.97
CA VAL A 164 -3.73 -8.41 12.11
C VAL A 164 -4.35 -9.65 11.47
N ASN A 165 -5.57 -10.00 11.86
CA ASN A 165 -6.25 -11.20 11.37
C ASN A 165 -6.53 -11.15 9.86
N SER A 166 -6.74 -9.96 9.31
CA SER A 166 -6.90 -9.77 7.87
C SER A 166 -5.56 -9.97 7.13
N LEU A 167 -4.49 -9.34 7.61
CA LEU A 167 -3.20 -9.29 6.93
C LEU A 167 -2.36 -10.56 7.11
N ILE A 168 -2.55 -11.33 8.19
CA ILE A 168 -1.82 -12.59 8.40
C ILE A 168 -2.07 -13.61 7.29
N LYS A 169 -3.23 -13.50 6.62
CA LYS A 169 -3.63 -14.33 5.47
C LYS A 169 -2.75 -14.10 4.23
N LEU A 170 -1.98 -13.01 4.20
CA LEU A 170 -1.06 -12.69 3.11
C LEU A 170 0.32 -13.37 3.25
N GLY A 171 0.55 -14.11 4.34
CA GLY A 171 1.84 -14.76 4.60
C GLY A 171 2.97 -13.79 4.94
N ALA A 172 2.66 -12.51 5.18
CA ALA A 172 3.65 -11.50 5.56
C ALA A 172 4.04 -11.61 7.04
N TYR A 173 5.27 -11.22 7.36
CA TYR A 173 5.74 -11.15 8.74
C TYR A 173 5.16 -9.89 9.41
N ILE A 174 4.43 -10.05 10.51
CA ILE A 174 3.77 -8.94 11.19
C ILE A 174 4.47 -8.63 12.51
N GLU A 175 4.72 -7.35 12.76
CA GLU A 175 5.21 -6.82 14.03
C GLU A 175 4.23 -5.79 14.60
N LEU A 176 4.04 -5.80 15.93
CA LEU A 176 3.33 -4.75 16.65
C LEU A 176 4.32 -3.71 17.17
N VAL A 177 4.07 -2.45 16.85
CA VAL A 177 4.88 -1.32 17.31
C VAL A 177 4.19 -0.65 18.50
N ASP A 178 4.96 -0.41 19.55
CA ASP A 178 4.50 0.35 20.71
C ASP A 178 4.82 1.84 20.49
N GLU A 179 3.79 2.68 20.48
CA GLU A 179 3.87 4.13 20.28
C GLU A 179 3.38 4.93 21.50
N THR A 180 3.37 4.27 22.67
CA THR A 180 2.98 4.90 23.94
C THR A 180 3.71 6.25 24.14
N GLY A 181 2.92 7.31 24.39
CA GLY A 181 3.45 8.65 24.68
C GLY A 181 3.16 9.74 23.63
N THR A 182 2.34 9.46 22.60
CA THR A 182 1.97 10.49 21.61
C THR A 182 0.57 11.05 21.85
N THR A 183 0.43 12.37 21.70
CA THR A 183 -0.88 13.04 21.78
C THR A 183 -1.73 12.63 20.58
N PRO A 184 -2.98 12.18 20.78
CA PRO A 184 -3.86 11.81 19.68
C PRO A 184 -4.22 13.04 18.86
N ALA A 185 -3.65 13.14 17.66
CA ALA A 185 -4.08 14.05 16.62
C ALA A 185 -4.61 13.22 15.45
N LYS A 186 -5.67 13.68 14.79
CA LYS A 186 -6.29 12.98 13.65
C LYS A 186 -6.19 13.81 12.38
N GLY A 187 -6.06 13.14 11.25
CA GLY A 187 -6.15 13.75 9.92
C GLY A 187 -5.17 13.13 8.96
N ARG A 188 -5.47 13.18 7.66
CA ARG A 188 -4.71 12.48 6.60
C ARG A 188 -3.19 12.60 6.73
N ASP A 189 -2.67 13.81 6.89
CA ASP A 189 -1.23 14.04 6.98
C ASP A 189 -0.64 13.55 8.32
N VAL A 190 -1.44 13.55 9.39
CA VAL A 190 -1.05 12.99 10.69
C VAL A 190 -0.97 11.48 10.60
N ASP A 191 -1.99 10.84 10.05
CA ASP A 191 -2.09 9.38 9.91
C ASP A 191 -0.97 8.85 8.99
N ILE A 192 -0.67 9.55 7.89
CA ILE A 192 0.45 9.21 7.00
C ILE A 192 1.80 9.34 7.73
N ARG A 193 2.02 10.42 8.49
CA ARG A 193 3.27 10.59 9.27
C ARG A 193 3.42 9.52 10.35
N ALA A 194 2.33 9.14 11.01
CA ALA A 194 2.32 8.05 11.97
C ALA A 194 2.69 6.73 11.29
N ALA A 195 2.09 6.41 10.14
CA ALA A 195 2.43 5.22 9.36
C ALA A 195 3.91 5.16 8.95
N ILE A 196 4.49 6.29 8.51
CA ILE A 196 5.93 6.37 8.21
C ILE A 196 6.75 6.09 9.47
N ARG A 197 6.42 6.72 10.61
CA ARG A 197 7.12 6.49 11.88
C ARG A 197 7.05 5.03 12.30
N ILE A 198 5.87 4.42 12.23
CA ILE A 198 5.65 3.00 12.54
C ILE A 198 6.54 2.11 11.66
N ALA A 199 6.65 2.45 10.36
CA ALA A 199 7.54 1.74 9.46
C ALA A 199 9.03 1.87 9.85
N HIS A 200 9.46 2.94 10.49
CA HIS A 200 10.86 3.11 10.94
C HIS A 200 11.16 2.46 12.30
N LEU A 201 10.16 2.32 13.17
CA LEU A 201 10.32 1.73 14.50
C LEU A 201 10.45 0.20 14.43
N LYS A 202 11.21 -0.38 15.36
CA LYS A 202 11.25 -1.84 15.52
C LYS A 202 9.99 -2.31 16.25
N GLY A 203 9.32 -3.32 15.72
CA GLY A 203 8.16 -3.92 16.38
C GLY A 203 8.49 -5.22 17.13
N THR A 204 7.48 -5.73 17.83
CA THR A 204 7.47 -7.06 18.44
C THR A 204 6.75 -8.02 17.51
N PRO A 205 7.40 -9.09 17.05
CA PRO A 205 6.78 -10.08 16.17
C PRO A 205 5.53 -10.71 16.80
N ILE A 206 4.49 -10.86 15.99
CA ILE A 206 3.38 -11.75 16.33
C ILE A 206 3.60 -13.09 15.63
N GLY A 207 3.30 -14.19 16.32
CA GLY A 207 3.31 -15.51 15.68
C GLY A 207 2.26 -15.60 14.56
N GLU A 208 2.31 -16.68 13.78
CA GLU A 208 1.40 -16.93 12.63
C GLU A 208 -0.05 -17.28 13.04
N LYS A 209 -0.47 -16.90 14.25
CA LYS A 209 -1.78 -17.26 14.80
C LYS A 209 -2.69 -16.05 14.83
N PHE A 210 -3.94 -16.27 14.45
CA PHE A 210 -5.02 -15.31 14.61
C PHE A 210 -5.14 -14.85 16.07
N ILE A 211 -5.35 -13.54 16.25
CA ILE A 211 -5.67 -12.95 17.54
C ILE A 211 -7.15 -13.18 17.81
N THR A 212 -7.46 -13.83 18.94
CA THR A 212 -8.84 -14.03 19.37
C THR A 212 -9.40 -12.76 20.02
N PRO A 213 -10.57 -12.26 19.55
CA PRO A 213 -11.26 -11.15 20.21
C PRO A 213 -11.70 -11.48 21.63
N THR A 214 -11.76 -10.47 22.49
CA THR A 214 -12.28 -10.58 23.85
C THR A 214 -13.80 -10.48 23.88
N SER A 215 -14.41 -10.98 24.96
CA SER A 215 -15.86 -10.82 25.20
C SER A 215 -16.31 -9.35 25.23
N GLY A 216 -15.45 -8.45 25.72
CA GLY A 216 -15.72 -7.01 25.73
C GLY A 216 -15.76 -6.41 24.33
N GLU A 217 -14.86 -6.83 23.44
CA GLU A 217 -14.84 -6.40 22.03
C GLU A 217 -16.06 -6.91 21.26
N ILE A 218 -16.44 -8.18 21.48
CA ILE A 218 -17.65 -8.76 20.89
C ILE A 218 -18.89 -7.96 21.34
N ARG A 219 -18.98 -7.64 22.63
CA ARG A 219 -20.07 -6.82 23.17
C ARG A 219 -20.09 -5.42 22.58
N SER A 220 -18.93 -4.78 22.45
CA SER A 220 -18.80 -3.46 21.83
C SER A 220 -19.34 -3.44 20.40
N ILE A 221 -19.09 -4.50 19.61
CA ILE A 221 -19.62 -4.62 18.25
C ILE A 221 -21.13 -4.80 18.26
N GLN A 222 -21.67 -5.58 19.19
CA GLN A 222 -23.12 -5.74 19.34
C GLN A 222 -23.79 -4.41 19.68
N ASP A 223 -23.19 -3.64 20.61
CA ASP A 223 -23.66 -2.31 20.99
C ASP A 223 -23.63 -1.34 19.79
N GLN A 224 -22.55 -1.36 19.00
CA GLN A 224 -22.46 -0.59 17.75
C GLN A 224 -23.54 -0.98 16.72
N SER A 225 -23.85 -2.27 16.59
CA SER A 225 -24.93 -2.71 15.68
C SER A 225 -26.29 -2.16 16.10
N ARG A 226 -26.54 -2.10 17.41
CA ARG A 226 -27.77 -1.55 17.99
C ARG A 226 -27.85 -0.04 17.78
N GLU A 227 -26.76 0.67 18.01
CA GLU A 227 -26.69 2.11 17.77
C GLU A 227 -26.95 2.45 16.29
N LYS A 228 -26.30 1.72 15.37
CA LYS A 228 -26.42 1.94 13.92
C LYS A 228 -27.82 1.66 13.37
N THR A 229 -28.60 0.86 14.07
CA THR A 229 -30.00 0.55 13.73
C THR A 229 -31.01 1.36 14.56
N GLY A 230 -30.58 2.41 15.26
CA GLY A 230 -31.48 3.23 16.07
C GLY A 230 -32.09 2.51 17.27
N GLY A 231 -31.49 1.39 17.71
CA GLY A 231 -31.95 0.58 18.82
C GLY A 231 -32.73 -0.68 18.45
N GLU A 232 -33.06 -0.87 17.16
CA GLU A 232 -33.99 -1.90 16.70
C GLU A 232 -33.39 -3.31 16.69
N LEU A 233 -32.08 -3.43 16.43
CA LEU A 233 -31.47 -4.72 16.17
C LEU A 233 -30.06 -4.83 16.74
N THR A 234 -29.81 -5.93 17.45
CA THR A 234 -28.47 -6.31 17.90
C THR A 234 -28.07 -7.58 17.18
N ILE A 235 -26.89 -7.60 16.55
CA ILE A 235 -26.40 -8.80 15.88
C ILE A 235 -26.05 -9.91 16.87
N SER A 236 -26.22 -11.16 16.44
CA SER A 236 -25.86 -12.33 17.25
C SER A 236 -24.38 -12.34 17.63
N ARG A 237 -24.04 -13.06 18.72
CA ARG A 237 -22.66 -13.24 19.16
C ARG A 237 -21.78 -13.81 18.04
N ALA A 238 -22.27 -14.80 17.30
CA ALA A 238 -21.53 -15.43 16.21
C ALA A 238 -21.22 -14.45 15.06
N LEU A 239 -22.15 -13.54 14.73
CA LEU A 239 -21.90 -12.48 13.75
C LEU A 239 -20.92 -11.44 14.29
N ALA A 240 -21.06 -11.05 15.57
CA ALA A 240 -20.12 -10.14 16.20
C ALA A 240 -18.70 -10.71 16.29
N GLU A 241 -18.56 -12.02 16.51
CA GLU A 241 -17.27 -12.72 16.46
C GLU A 241 -16.64 -12.63 15.06
N LYS A 242 -17.41 -12.87 13.99
CA LYS A 242 -16.92 -12.71 12.60
C LYS A 242 -16.52 -11.29 12.27
N VAL A 243 -17.25 -10.29 12.77
CA VAL A 243 -16.87 -8.88 12.63
C VAL A 243 -15.58 -8.60 13.40
N ALA A 244 -15.47 -9.12 14.63
CA ALA A 244 -14.30 -8.92 15.47
C ALA A 244 -13.03 -9.58 14.91
N THR A 245 -13.16 -10.71 14.22
CA THR A 245 -12.05 -11.38 13.51
C THR A 245 -11.73 -10.75 12.16
N GLY A 246 -12.55 -9.80 11.68
CA GLY A 246 -12.38 -9.15 10.38
C GLY A 246 -12.85 -10.01 9.20
N GLU A 247 -13.67 -11.04 9.44
CA GLU A 247 -14.28 -11.87 8.40
C GLU A 247 -15.51 -11.21 7.77
N LEU A 248 -16.18 -10.32 8.51
CA LEU A 248 -17.35 -9.57 8.05
C LEU A 248 -17.20 -8.09 8.42
N ILE A 249 -17.76 -7.21 7.60
CA ILE A 249 -18.01 -5.83 8.01
C ILE A 249 -19.31 -5.75 8.81
N LEU A 250 -19.44 -4.72 9.65
CA LEU A 250 -20.58 -4.56 10.55
C LEU A 250 -21.91 -4.44 9.78
N GLU A 251 -21.87 -3.76 8.64
CA GLU A 251 -23.01 -3.52 7.76
C GLU A 251 -23.55 -4.85 7.21
N ASP A 252 -22.67 -5.70 6.69
CA ASP A 252 -23.03 -7.03 6.18
C ASP A 252 -23.59 -7.91 7.28
N ALA A 253 -23.00 -7.86 8.48
CA ALA A 253 -23.52 -8.59 9.63
C ALA A 253 -24.94 -8.14 10.02
N ILE A 254 -25.25 -6.85 9.93
CA ILE A 254 -26.60 -6.32 10.17
C ILE A 254 -27.56 -6.83 9.10
N LEU A 255 -27.19 -6.78 7.81
CA LEU A 255 -28.03 -7.27 6.71
C LEU A 255 -28.31 -8.78 6.82
N ILE A 256 -27.30 -9.58 7.18
CA ILE A 256 -27.44 -11.02 7.43
C ILE A 256 -28.39 -11.25 8.62
N GLN A 257 -28.27 -10.48 9.70
CA GLN A 257 -29.14 -10.61 10.87
C GLN A 257 -30.60 -10.26 10.54
N LYS A 258 -30.84 -9.31 9.62
CA LYS A 258 -32.17 -8.96 9.10
C LYS A 258 -32.75 -10.01 8.14
N GLY A 259 -31.95 -10.98 7.69
CA GLY A 259 -32.35 -11.96 6.68
C GLY A 259 -32.37 -11.41 5.26
N GLU A 260 -31.79 -10.23 5.02
CA GLU A 260 -31.77 -9.55 3.72
C GLU A 260 -30.64 -10.07 2.81
N VAL A 261 -29.65 -10.75 3.38
CA VAL A 261 -28.54 -11.41 2.65
C VAL A 261 -28.28 -12.78 3.26
N THR A 262 -28.31 -13.85 2.46
CA THR A 262 -27.81 -15.16 2.89
C THR A 262 -26.30 -15.14 2.91
N SER A 263 -25.68 -15.67 3.97
CA SER A 263 -24.22 -15.72 4.13
C SER A 263 -23.54 -16.41 2.92
N SER A 264 -23.10 -15.63 1.93
CA SER A 264 -22.07 -16.07 1.02
C SER A 264 -20.73 -15.70 1.64
N PRO A 265 -19.79 -16.65 1.81
CA PRO A 265 -18.42 -16.28 2.08
C PRO A 265 -17.95 -15.34 0.96
N LEU A 266 -17.10 -14.37 1.29
CA LEU A 266 -16.33 -13.61 0.32
C LEU A 266 -15.89 -14.55 -0.80
N GLN A 267 -16.47 -14.40 -2.00
CA GLN A 267 -15.90 -15.00 -3.19
C GLN A 267 -14.57 -14.30 -3.40
N VAL A 268 -13.50 -14.92 -2.91
CA VAL A 268 -12.15 -14.69 -3.40
C VAL A 268 -12.15 -15.26 -4.82
N THR A 269 -12.60 -14.45 -5.77
CA THR A 269 -12.50 -14.78 -7.19
C THR A 269 -11.03 -14.69 -7.59
N GLY A 270 -10.44 -15.85 -7.91
CA GLY A 270 -9.30 -15.95 -8.83
C GLY A 270 -7.93 -16.18 -8.20
N LEU A 271 -7.66 -17.41 -7.76
CA LEU A 271 -6.32 -17.98 -7.96
C LEU A 271 -6.37 -18.73 -9.31
N PRO A 272 -5.52 -18.42 -10.30
CA PRO A 272 -5.29 -19.35 -11.40
C PRO A 272 -4.51 -20.54 -10.84
N GLY A 273 -5.07 -21.74 -11.03
CA GLY A 273 -4.43 -22.98 -10.64
C GLY A 273 -3.19 -23.30 -11.49
N SER A 274 -2.30 -24.07 -10.85
CA SER A 274 -1.34 -25.05 -11.39
C SER A 274 -0.50 -24.66 -12.61
#